data_AF-A0A0K3CEY3-F1
#
_entry.id   AF-A0A0K3CEY3-F1
#
_cell.length_a   1.000
_cell.length_b   1.000
_cell.length_c   1.000
_cell.angle_alpha   90.00
_cell.angle_beta   90.00
_cell.angle_gamma   90.00
#
_symmetry.space_group_name_H-M   'P 1'
#
loop_
_entity.id
_entity.type
_entity.pdbx_description
1 polymer ?
#
loop_
_entity_poly.entity_id
_entity_poly.type
_entity_poly.pdbx_seq_one_letter_code
_entity_poly.pdbx_strand_id
1 'polypeptide(L)'
;PFTPPLQQGGLGLSSPLYALLPGDLRNFDALSVSLLSPPAFPSTSASTDPILLPSLPTLLLLECVLVYLPPPDTDAILLWFASTFAPGSAVVSYDPFGLDDSFGKVMRRNLALRSLTLPGADSTPSLASLTSRLEKNGINGSTGSMSVREIRDEVVPVKEKERVSKLENLDEVEELNLVLEHYANLARRTLRRDETFTANSTTVCLTLR
;
A
#
# COMPACT_ATOMS: atom_id res chain seq x y z
N PRO A 1 -17.91 9.85 25.53
CA PRO A 1 -17.86 9.36 24.13
C PRO A 1 -17.65 10.53 23.16
N PHE A 2 -16.44 10.65 22.60
CA PHE A 2 -16.17 11.62 21.54
C PHE A 2 -16.57 10.98 20.20
N THR A 3 -17.62 11.47 19.58
CA THR A 3 -18.03 11.06 18.23
C THR A 3 -17.36 12.02 17.25
N PRO A 4 -16.41 11.58 16.40
CA PRO A 4 -15.80 12.47 15.43
C PRO A 4 -16.87 12.99 14.46
N PRO A 5 -16.79 14.25 14.02
CA PRO A 5 -17.77 14.81 13.10
C PRO A 5 -17.71 14.07 11.75
N LEU A 6 -18.88 13.69 11.25
CA LEU A 6 -19.04 13.19 9.88
C LEU A 6 -18.77 14.33 8.89
N GLN A 7 -18.02 14.05 7.84
CA GLN A 7 -17.71 15.00 6.77
C GLN A 7 -18.28 14.52 5.42
N GLN A 8 -18.35 15.44 4.45
CA GLN A 8 -18.75 15.14 3.06
C GLN A 8 -20.06 14.34 2.93
N GLY A 9 -21.12 14.77 3.63
CA GLY A 9 -22.41 14.09 3.55
C GLY A 9 -22.46 12.71 4.23
N GLY A 10 -21.53 12.41 5.13
CA GLY A 10 -21.47 11.14 5.86
C GLY A 10 -20.48 10.12 5.29
N LEU A 11 -19.70 10.51 4.29
CA LEU A 11 -18.75 9.63 3.60
C LEU A 11 -17.33 9.72 4.15
N GLY A 12 -17.04 10.72 4.98
CA GLY A 12 -15.73 10.93 5.60
C GLY A 12 -15.77 11.07 7.12
N LEU A 13 -14.63 10.81 7.75
CA LEU A 13 -14.40 10.96 9.18
C LEU A 13 -13.10 11.72 9.40
N SER A 14 -13.04 12.62 10.37
CA SER A 14 -11.78 13.31 10.69
C SER A 14 -11.64 13.54 12.19
N SER A 15 -10.41 13.41 12.66
CA SER A 15 -9.94 13.67 14.01
C SER A 15 -8.48 14.14 13.95
N PRO A 16 -7.91 14.67 15.04
CA PRO A 16 -6.52 15.14 15.04
C PRO A 16 -5.46 14.10 14.64
N LEU A 17 -5.75 12.80 14.79
CA LEU A 17 -4.79 11.71 14.54
C LEU A 17 -5.23 10.74 13.43
N TYR A 18 -6.44 10.91 12.89
CA TYR A 18 -7.01 9.97 11.93
C TYR A 18 -8.04 10.65 11.04
N ALA A 19 -7.92 10.41 9.73
CA ALA A 19 -8.90 10.80 8.74
C ALA A 19 -9.27 9.60 7.86
N LEU A 20 -10.55 9.48 7.55
CA LEU A 20 -11.12 8.59 6.55
C LEU A 20 -11.75 9.46 5.48
N LEU A 21 -11.31 9.29 4.23
CA LEU A 21 -11.79 10.08 3.11
C LEU A 21 -12.35 9.15 2.03
N PRO A 22 -13.49 9.49 1.42
CA PRO A 22 -13.90 8.84 0.19
C PRO A 22 -13.01 9.35 -0.95
N GLY A 23 -12.65 8.47 -1.87
CA GLY A 23 -11.88 8.83 -3.05
C GLY A 23 -11.89 7.69 -4.07
N ASP A 24 -11.77 8.06 -5.34
CA ASP A 24 -11.56 7.10 -6.41
C ASP A 24 -10.10 7.18 -6.84
N LEU A 25 -9.34 6.10 -6.64
CA LEU A 25 -7.92 6.04 -7.00
C LEU A 25 -7.68 6.12 -8.52
N ARG A 26 -8.71 5.89 -9.34
CA ARG A 26 -8.67 6.09 -10.81
C ARG A 26 -8.83 7.55 -11.21
N ASN A 27 -9.26 8.41 -10.28
CA ASN A 27 -9.34 9.86 -10.45
C ASN A 27 -8.47 10.55 -9.38
N PHE A 28 -7.19 10.17 -9.37
CA PHE A 28 -6.29 10.48 -8.28
C PHE A 28 -5.96 11.98 -8.17
N ASP A 29 -5.98 12.74 -9.26
CA ASP A 29 -5.65 14.17 -9.25
C ASP A 29 -6.52 14.95 -8.25
N ALA A 30 -7.84 14.75 -8.29
CA ALA A 30 -8.77 15.42 -7.38
C ALA A 30 -8.58 14.98 -5.91
N LEU A 31 -8.27 13.70 -5.70
CA LEU A 31 -7.99 13.15 -4.37
C LEU A 31 -6.69 13.73 -3.81
N SER A 32 -5.65 13.80 -4.63
CA SER A 32 -4.33 14.33 -4.26
C SER A 32 -4.40 15.77 -3.77
N VAL A 33 -5.19 16.62 -4.45
CA VAL A 33 -5.44 18.01 -4.01
C VAL A 33 -6.15 18.03 -2.66
N SER A 34 -7.15 17.17 -2.46
CA SER A 34 -7.90 17.10 -1.20
C SER A 34 -7.04 16.64 -0.03
N LEU A 35 -6.06 15.75 -0.26
CA LEU A 35 -5.13 15.29 0.76
C LEU A 35 -4.15 16.38 1.22
N LEU A 36 -3.83 17.33 0.34
CA LEU A 36 -2.83 18.39 0.59
C LEU A 36 -3.46 19.76 0.86
N SER A 37 -4.79 19.86 0.80
CA SER A 37 -5.52 21.10 1.08
C SER A 37 -6.10 21.09 2.49
N PRO A 38 -6.18 22.26 3.15
CA PRO A 38 -6.97 22.42 4.36
C PRO A 38 -8.43 21.98 4.14
N PRO A 39 -9.10 21.43 5.17
CA PRO A 39 -10.51 21.07 5.07
C PRO A 39 -11.37 22.28 4.70
N ALA A 40 -12.21 22.15 3.68
CA ALA A 40 -13.08 23.23 3.17
C ALA A 40 -14.06 23.79 4.21
N PHE A 41 -14.35 23.01 5.25
CA PHE A 41 -15.19 23.40 6.38
C PHE A 41 -14.43 23.18 7.69
N PRO A 42 -13.69 24.18 8.18
CA PRO A 42 -13.05 24.08 9.49
C PRO A 42 -14.14 24.00 10.56
N SER A 43 -14.24 22.85 11.23
CA SER A 43 -15.02 22.79 12.47
C SER A 43 -14.29 23.63 13.52
N THR A 44 -15.04 24.25 14.44
CA THR A 44 -14.55 25.24 15.43
C THR A 44 -13.47 24.71 16.40
N SER A 45 -13.06 23.46 16.27
CA SER A 45 -12.03 22.78 17.07
C SER A 45 -11.03 21.95 16.24
N ALA A 46 -11.06 22.02 14.91
CA ALA A 46 -10.14 21.27 14.05
C ALA A 46 -8.97 22.14 13.57
N SER A 47 -7.81 21.52 13.38
CA SER A 47 -6.63 22.15 12.77
C SER A 47 -6.95 22.71 11.38
N THR A 48 -6.32 23.83 11.03
CA THR A 48 -6.33 24.41 9.67
C THR A 48 -5.32 23.75 8.74
N ASP A 49 -4.51 22.82 9.25
CA ASP A 49 -3.51 22.13 8.46
C ASP A 49 -4.17 21.15 7.47
N PRO A 50 -3.53 20.91 6.31
CA PRO A 50 -3.95 19.85 5.42
C PRO A 50 -3.80 18.48 6.09
N ILE A 51 -4.51 17.49 5.54
CA ILE A 51 -4.52 16.12 6.07
C ILE A 51 -3.13 15.50 6.00
N LEU A 52 -2.40 15.77 4.92
CA LEU A 52 -1.01 15.37 4.74
C LEU A 52 -0.12 16.61 4.60
N LEU A 53 0.98 16.61 5.34
CA LEU A 53 2.02 17.63 5.26
C LEU A 53 3.22 17.08 4.48
N PRO A 54 3.52 17.60 3.27
CA PRO A 54 4.66 17.16 2.45
C PRO A 54 6.02 17.17 3.15
N SER A 55 6.19 18.06 4.14
CA SER A 55 7.41 18.21 4.93
C SER A 55 7.66 17.07 5.91
N LEU A 56 6.65 16.25 6.22
CA LEU A 56 6.78 15.14 7.15
C LEU A 56 7.11 13.83 6.42
N PRO A 57 7.98 12.98 6.98
CA PRO A 57 8.15 11.61 6.51
C PRO A 57 6.80 10.90 6.48
N THR A 58 6.43 10.36 5.32
CA THR A 58 5.14 9.70 5.13
C THR A 58 5.35 8.25 4.72
N LEU A 59 4.58 7.34 5.31
CA LEU A 59 4.48 5.94 4.91
C LEU A 59 3.22 5.75 4.08
N LEU A 60 3.38 5.36 2.82
CA LEU A 60 2.27 4.95 1.95
C LEU A 60 2.08 3.43 2.04
N LEU A 61 0.90 3.00 2.46
CA LEU A 61 0.49 1.60 2.54
C LEU A 61 -0.49 1.26 1.43
N LEU A 62 -0.16 0.22 0.67
CA LEU A 62 -0.92 -0.29 -0.47
C LEU A 62 -1.13 -1.80 -0.30
N GLU A 63 -2.22 -2.20 0.33
CA GLU A 63 -2.50 -3.61 0.64
C GLU A 63 -3.59 -4.16 -0.27
N CYS A 64 -3.20 -4.96 -1.25
CA CYS A 64 -4.04 -5.49 -2.32
C CYS A 64 -4.81 -4.36 -3.03
N VAL A 65 -4.07 -3.44 -3.65
CA VAL A 65 -4.66 -2.24 -4.29
C VAL A 65 -4.17 -2.10 -5.73
N LEU A 66 -2.85 -2.08 -5.94
CA LEU A 66 -2.30 -1.69 -7.24
C LEU A 66 -2.67 -2.69 -8.34
N VAL A 67 -2.83 -3.97 -8.02
CA VAL A 67 -3.24 -4.98 -9.01
C VAL A 67 -4.64 -4.71 -9.60
N TYR A 68 -5.51 -4.02 -8.86
CA TYR A 68 -6.88 -3.72 -9.27
C TYR A 68 -7.00 -2.48 -10.14
N LEU A 69 -5.90 -1.71 -10.28
CA LEU A 69 -5.86 -0.49 -11.05
C LEU A 69 -5.10 -0.70 -12.37
N PRO A 70 -5.53 -0.05 -13.47
CA PRO A 70 -4.72 0.04 -14.68
C PRO A 70 -3.31 0.60 -14.37
N PRO A 71 -2.26 0.13 -15.10
CA PRO A 71 -0.90 0.61 -14.86
C PRO A 71 -0.73 2.14 -14.84
N PRO A 72 -1.36 2.92 -15.74
CA PRO A 72 -1.28 4.39 -15.69
C PRO A 72 -1.75 5.00 -14.38
N ASP A 73 -2.81 4.45 -13.78
CA ASP A 73 -3.37 4.96 -12.52
C ASP A 73 -2.42 4.64 -11.36
N THR A 74 -1.85 3.43 -11.34
CA THR A 74 -0.83 3.07 -10.34
C THR A 74 0.42 3.94 -10.46
N ASP A 75 0.84 4.24 -11.69
CA ASP A 75 2.01 5.07 -11.96
C ASP A 75 1.78 6.52 -11.49
N ALA A 76 0.58 7.07 -11.74
CA ALA A 76 0.22 8.40 -11.27
C ALA A 76 0.28 8.53 -9.73
N ILE A 77 -0.25 7.54 -9.00
CA ILE A 77 -0.22 7.51 -7.53
C ILE A 77 1.22 7.46 -7.01
N LEU A 78 2.03 6.54 -7.55
CA LEU A 78 3.41 6.34 -7.10
C LEU A 78 4.30 7.55 -7.44
N LEU A 79 4.14 8.11 -8.64
CA LEU A 79 4.86 9.30 -9.07
C LEU A 79 4.51 10.50 -8.19
N TRP A 80 3.21 10.74 -7.95
CA TRP A 80 2.76 11.80 -7.05
C TRP A 80 3.38 11.65 -5.66
N PHE A 81 3.38 10.44 -5.11
CA PHE A 81 3.94 10.20 -3.78
C PHE A 81 5.44 10.52 -3.75
N ALA A 82 6.19 10.03 -4.74
CA ALA A 82 7.63 10.25 -4.84
C ALA A 82 8.00 11.74 -5.03
N SER A 83 7.17 12.50 -5.76
CA SER A 83 7.42 13.93 -6.00
C SER A 83 6.94 14.83 -4.85
N THR A 84 5.98 14.39 -4.05
CA THR A 84 5.30 15.22 -3.06
C THR A 84 6.01 15.20 -1.72
N PHE A 85 6.38 14.04 -1.20
CA PHE A 85 6.79 13.91 0.19
C PHE A 85 8.30 14.02 0.40
N ALA A 86 8.67 14.54 1.56
CA ALA A 86 10.05 14.74 1.97
C ALA A 86 10.90 13.46 1.91
N PRO A 87 12.22 13.60 1.71
CA PRO A 87 13.17 12.50 1.82
C PRO A 87 12.97 11.71 3.12
N GLY A 88 13.04 10.40 3.01
CA GLY A 88 12.89 9.52 4.15
C GLY A 88 11.49 8.92 4.33
N SER A 89 10.53 9.34 3.50
CA SER A 89 9.25 8.67 3.26
C SER A 89 9.44 7.24 2.70
N ALA A 90 8.42 6.41 2.80
CA ALA A 90 8.48 5.02 2.36
C ALA A 90 7.16 4.54 1.76
N VAL A 91 7.24 3.54 0.90
CA VAL A 91 6.11 2.81 0.35
C VAL A 91 6.20 1.36 0.81
N VAL A 92 5.10 0.81 1.30
CA VAL A 92 4.92 -0.62 1.53
C VAL A 92 3.73 -1.08 0.71
N SER A 93 3.94 -2.05 -0.16
CA SER A 93 2.93 -2.63 -1.03
C SER A 93 2.87 -4.14 -0.83
N TYR A 94 1.65 -4.66 -0.77
CA TYR A 94 1.34 -6.08 -0.76
C TYR A 94 0.38 -6.35 -1.91
N ASP A 95 0.77 -7.12 -2.93
CA ASP A 95 -0.09 -7.42 -4.08
C ASP A 95 0.26 -8.80 -4.63
N PRO A 96 -0.69 -9.47 -5.32
CA PRO A 96 -0.37 -10.66 -6.09
C PRO A 96 0.51 -10.33 -7.30
N PHE A 97 1.32 -11.30 -7.74
CA PHE A 97 2.21 -11.16 -8.88
C PHE A 97 2.39 -12.50 -9.61
N GLY A 98 3.01 -12.46 -10.80
CA GLY A 98 3.37 -13.68 -11.52
C GLY A 98 2.18 -14.54 -11.97
N LEU A 99 1.04 -13.91 -12.30
CA LEU A 99 -0.23 -14.61 -12.53
C LEU A 99 -0.40 -15.24 -13.93
N ASP A 100 0.70 -15.50 -14.63
CA ASP A 100 0.69 -16.06 -16.00
C ASP A 100 0.85 -17.59 -16.03
N ASP A 101 1.19 -18.19 -14.89
CA ASP A 101 1.33 -19.62 -14.72
C ASP A 101 -0.05 -20.33 -14.60
N SER A 102 -0.05 -21.63 -14.32
CA SER A 102 -1.30 -22.39 -14.15
C SER A 102 -2.11 -21.92 -12.95
N PHE A 103 -1.46 -21.59 -11.83
CA PHE A 103 -2.13 -21.12 -10.62
C PHE A 103 -2.80 -19.76 -10.86
N GLY A 104 -2.05 -18.80 -11.39
CA GLY A 104 -2.51 -17.47 -11.73
C GLY A 104 -3.66 -17.45 -12.73
N LYS A 105 -3.64 -18.33 -13.74
CA LYS A 105 -4.77 -18.49 -14.67
C LYS A 105 -6.04 -18.96 -13.97
N VAL A 106 -5.93 -19.92 -13.05
CA VAL A 106 -7.08 -20.38 -12.25
C VAL A 106 -7.57 -19.27 -11.33
N MET A 107 -6.65 -18.55 -10.67
CA MET A 107 -6.97 -17.39 -9.83
C MET A 107 -7.74 -16.31 -10.62
N ARG A 108 -7.21 -15.87 -11.77
CA ARG A 108 -7.86 -14.87 -12.63
C ARG A 108 -9.23 -15.33 -13.09
N ARG A 109 -9.38 -16.61 -13.48
CA ARG A 109 -10.68 -17.19 -13.85
C ARG A 109 -11.66 -17.15 -12.68
N ASN A 110 -11.24 -17.54 -11.48
CA ASN A 110 -12.09 -17.58 -10.28
C ASN A 110 -12.55 -16.18 -9.87
N LEU A 111 -11.70 -15.17 -10.03
CA LEU A 111 -12.05 -13.77 -9.82
C LEU A 111 -13.02 -13.25 -10.88
N ALA A 112 -12.79 -13.57 -12.16
CA ALA A 112 -13.68 -13.19 -13.24
C ALA A 112 -15.10 -13.76 -13.07
N LEU A 113 -15.24 -14.99 -12.55
CA LEU A 113 -16.54 -15.58 -12.19
C LEU A 113 -17.29 -14.77 -11.11
N ARG A 114 -16.57 -13.95 -10.33
CA ARG A 114 -17.12 -13.05 -9.31
C ARG A 114 -17.17 -11.59 -9.80
N SER A 115 -17.09 -11.38 -11.12
CA SER A 115 -17.06 -10.05 -11.75
C SER A 115 -15.89 -9.17 -11.30
N LEU A 116 -14.76 -9.79 -10.93
CA LEU A 116 -13.55 -9.10 -10.54
C LEU A 116 -12.45 -9.30 -11.58
N THR A 117 -11.78 -8.21 -11.96
CA THR A 117 -10.66 -8.21 -12.90
C THR A 117 -9.41 -7.62 -12.26
N LEU A 118 -8.24 -8.06 -12.74
CA LEU A 118 -6.93 -7.61 -12.28
C LEU A 118 -6.20 -6.89 -13.42
N PRO A 119 -6.55 -5.62 -13.74
CA PRO A 119 -5.96 -4.89 -14.87
C PRO A 119 -4.46 -4.63 -14.72
N GLY A 120 -3.93 -4.63 -13.50
CA GLY A 120 -2.51 -4.45 -13.23
C GLY A 120 -1.67 -5.73 -13.33
N ALA A 121 -2.30 -6.92 -13.39
CA ALA A 121 -1.60 -8.20 -13.24
C ALA A 121 -0.52 -8.44 -14.31
N ASP A 122 -0.83 -8.12 -15.57
CA ASP A 122 0.08 -8.37 -16.71
C ASP A 122 1.33 -7.46 -16.65
N SER A 123 1.30 -6.39 -15.85
CA SER A 123 2.44 -5.48 -15.62
C SER A 123 3.39 -5.95 -14.51
N THR A 124 3.02 -7.01 -13.78
CA THR A 124 3.77 -7.51 -12.62
C THR A 124 4.05 -9.02 -12.71
N PRO A 125 4.77 -9.51 -13.74
CA PRO A 125 5.06 -10.93 -13.91
C PRO A 125 6.09 -11.49 -12.90
N SER A 126 6.79 -10.65 -12.14
CA SER A 126 7.86 -11.08 -11.23
C SER A 126 8.11 -10.10 -10.07
N LEU A 127 8.82 -10.55 -9.02
CA LEU A 127 9.30 -9.67 -7.94
C LEU A 127 10.14 -8.49 -8.48
N ALA A 128 10.94 -8.73 -9.53
CA ALA A 128 11.72 -7.70 -10.20
C ALA A 128 10.81 -6.63 -10.84
N SER A 129 9.73 -7.04 -11.50
CA SER A 129 8.78 -6.09 -12.11
C SER A 129 8.05 -5.22 -11.09
N LEU A 130 7.71 -5.77 -9.91
CA LEU A 130 7.14 -5.00 -8.80
C LEU A 130 8.12 -3.92 -8.32
N THR A 131 9.40 -4.31 -8.18
CA THR A 131 10.48 -3.41 -7.77
C THR A 131 10.71 -2.32 -8.82
N SER A 132 10.81 -2.69 -10.10
CA SER A 132 11.00 -1.75 -11.21
C SER A 132 9.83 -0.75 -11.33
N ARG A 133 8.60 -1.16 -10.98
CA ARG A 133 7.45 -0.25 -10.96
C ARG A 133 7.60 0.87 -9.95
N LEU A 134 8.21 0.63 -8.79
CA LEU A 134 8.50 1.69 -7.83
C LEU A 134 9.64 2.61 -8.33
N GLU A 135 10.69 2.02 -8.88
CA GLU A 135 11.88 2.76 -9.37
C GLU A 135 11.55 3.71 -10.51
N LYS A 136 10.81 3.22 -11.51
CA LYS A 136 10.41 4.04 -12.66
C LYS A 136 9.57 5.26 -12.24
N ASN A 137 8.89 5.18 -11.11
CA ASN A 137 8.06 6.24 -10.54
C ASN A 137 8.79 7.07 -9.47
N GLY A 138 10.13 6.99 -9.40
CA GLY A 138 10.96 7.86 -8.56
C GLY A 138 11.24 7.36 -7.14
N ILE A 139 10.74 6.17 -6.77
CA ILE A 139 10.96 5.58 -5.45
C ILE A 139 12.24 4.75 -5.52
N ASN A 140 13.40 5.42 -5.45
CA ASN A 140 14.71 4.83 -5.80
C ASN A 140 15.61 4.48 -4.60
N GLY A 141 15.14 4.55 -3.35
CA GLY A 141 15.97 4.20 -2.19
C GLY A 141 16.10 2.70 -1.95
N SER A 142 16.58 2.32 -0.76
CA SER A 142 16.75 0.91 -0.36
C SER A 142 15.45 0.12 -0.49
N THR A 143 15.53 -1.05 -1.12
CA THR A 143 14.38 -1.91 -1.42
C THR A 143 14.49 -3.25 -0.71
N GLY A 144 13.35 -3.80 -0.32
CA GLY A 144 13.17 -5.20 -0.01
C GLY A 144 11.91 -5.71 -0.71
N SER A 145 12.04 -6.72 -1.55
CA SER A 145 10.92 -7.41 -2.20
C SER A 145 11.03 -8.89 -1.91
N MET A 146 10.01 -9.46 -1.27
CA MET A 146 9.95 -10.89 -0.98
C MET A 146 8.54 -11.39 -1.23
N SER A 147 8.42 -12.58 -1.80
CA SER A 147 7.17 -13.34 -1.77
C SER A 147 6.75 -13.59 -0.31
N VAL A 148 5.46 -13.79 -0.07
CA VAL A 148 4.99 -14.18 1.27
C VAL A 148 5.59 -15.51 1.68
N ARG A 149 5.89 -16.38 0.70
CA ARG A 149 6.58 -17.64 0.94
C ARG A 149 7.98 -17.43 1.53
N GLU A 150 8.80 -16.60 0.90
CA GLU A 150 10.14 -16.27 1.40
C GLU A 150 10.06 -15.62 2.79
N ILE A 151 9.08 -14.73 3.03
CA ILE A 151 8.88 -14.11 4.34
C ILE A 151 8.56 -15.16 5.41
N ARG A 152 7.64 -16.08 5.11
CA ARG A 152 7.28 -17.16 6.03
C ARG A 152 8.47 -18.05 6.34
N ASP A 153 9.30 -18.35 5.35
CA ASP A 153 10.38 -19.31 5.50
C ASP A 153 11.62 -18.68 6.17
N GLU A 154 11.99 -17.47 5.78
CA GLU A 154 13.25 -16.81 6.16
C GLU A 154 13.10 -15.78 7.30
N VAL A 155 11.96 -15.08 7.38
CA VAL A 155 11.78 -13.96 8.32
C VAL A 155 10.99 -14.37 9.56
N VAL A 156 9.93 -15.18 9.38
CA VAL A 156 9.07 -15.59 10.50
C VAL A 156 9.78 -16.62 11.37
N PRO A 157 9.94 -16.36 12.69
CA PRO A 157 10.59 -17.31 13.61
C PRO A 157 9.89 -18.67 13.63
N VAL A 158 10.68 -19.75 13.76
CA VAL A 158 10.16 -21.13 13.86
C VAL A 158 9.11 -21.26 14.95
N LYS A 159 9.35 -20.67 16.13
CA LYS A 159 8.41 -20.65 17.25
C LYS A 159 7.05 -20.07 16.88
N GLU A 160 7.02 -19.07 15.99
CA GLU A 160 5.77 -18.44 15.56
C GLU A 160 5.03 -19.30 14.53
N LYS A 161 5.76 -19.96 13.63
CA LYS A 161 5.20 -20.98 12.72
C LYS A 161 4.57 -22.14 13.50
N GLU A 162 5.26 -22.65 14.52
CA GLU A 162 4.74 -23.70 15.42
C GLU A 162 3.54 -23.22 16.23
N ARG A 163 3.54 -21.96 16.69
CA ARG A 163 2.41 -21.39 17.43
C ARG A 163 1.16 -21.34 16.57
N VAL A 164 1.29 -20.90 15.32
CA VAL A 164 0.17 -20.81 14.36
C VAL A 164 -0.31 -22.20 13.93
N SER A 165 0.59 -23.15 13.68
CA SER A 165 0.25 -24.53 13.29
C SER A 165 -0.56 -25.30 14.34
N LYS A 166 -0.62 -24.81 15.58
CA LYS A 166 -1.47 -25.39 16.65
C LYS A 166 -2.92 -24.94 16.58
N LEU A 167 -3.21 -23.85 15.86
CA LEU A 167 -4.57 -23.32 15.71
C LEU A 167 -5.36 -24.16 14.70
N GLU A 168 -4.72 -24.61 13.63
CA GLU A 168 -5.31 -25.40 12.57
C GLU A 168 -4.27 -26.37 12.00
N ASN A 169 -4.65 -27.64 11.88
CA ASN A 169 -3.79 -28.67 11.32
C ASN A 169 -3.96 -28.70 9.80
N LEU A 170 -3.07 -28.01 9.09
CA LEU A 170 -3.03 -27.97 7.63
C LEU A 170 -2.30 -29.21 7.08
N ASP A 171 -3.02 -30.04 6.35
CA ASP A 171 -2.49 -31.22 5.64
C ASP A 171 -1.94 -30.87 4.25
N GLU A 172 -2.56 -29.90 3.56
CA GLU A 172 -2.17 -29.46 2.21
C GLU A 172 -1.20 -28.26 2.22
N VAL A 173 0.00 -28.47 2.74
CA VAL A 173 1.04 -27.42 2.84
C VAL A 173 1.50 -26.95 1.46
N GLU A 174 1.50 -27.83 0.46
CA GLU A 174 1.85 -27.54 -0.92
C GLU A 174 0.89 -26.52 -1.56
N GLU A 175 -0.41 -26.62 -1.29
CA GLU A 175 -1.40 -25.67 -1.80
C GLU A 175 -1.22 -24.29 -1.18
N LEU A 176 -0.98 -24.24 0.13
CA LEU A 176 -0.64 -22.98 0.80
C LEU A 176 0.61 -22.37 0.17
N ASN A 177 1.65 -23.17 -0.04
CA ASN A 177 2.89 -22.71 -0.63
C ASN A 177 2.68 -22.11 -2.03
N LEU A 178 1.87 -22.76 -2.87
CA LEU A 178 1.50 -22.22 -4.18
C LEU A 178 0.83 -20.84 -4.06
N VAL A 179 -0.09 -20.66 -3.10
CA VAL A 179 -0.71 -19.35 -2.86
C VAL A 179 0.34 -18.33 -2.40
N LEU A 180 1.18 -18.67 -1.43
CA LEU A 180 2.15 -17.74 -0.84
C LEU A 180 3.26 -17.30 -1.80
N GLU A 181 3.56 -18.11 -2.82
CA GLU A 181 4.52 -17.79 -3.88
C GLU A 181 3.99 -16.74 -4.86
N HIS A 182 2.67 -16.56 -4.96
CA HIS A 182 2.02 -15.62 -5.88
C HIS A 182 1.63 -14.29 -5.25
N TYR A 183 2.06 -14.03 -4.02
CA TYR A 183 1.89 -12.75 -3.34
C TYR A 183 3.23 -12.23 -2.86
N ALA A 184 3.44 -10.92 -2.93
CA ALA A 184 4.68 -10.30 -2.52
C ALA A 184 4.44 -9.12 -1.58
N ASN A 185 5.36 -8.94 -0.63
CA ASN A 185 5.52 -7.68 0.07
C ASN A 185 6.75 -6.94 -0.49
N LEU A 186 6.55 -5.66 -0.73
CA LEU A 186 7.55 -4.74 -1.22
C LEU A 186 7.62 -3.57 -0.25
N ALA A 187 8.80 -3.31 0.31
CA ALA A 187 9.06 -2.15 1.16
C ALA A 187 10.21 -1.35 0.55
N ARG A 188 9.98 -0.06 0.30
CA ARG A 188 11.00 0.80 -0.29
C ARG A 188 10.96 2.21 0.27
N ARG A 189 12.15 2.75 0.56
CA ARG A 189 12.32 4.13 1.04
C ARG A 189 12.57 5.09 -0.12
N THR A 190 12.13 6.34 -0.04
CA THR A 190 12.61 7.41 -0.93
C THR A 190 14.05 7.81 -0.55
N LEU A 191 14.85 8.20 -1.54
CA LEU A 191 16.27 8.53 -1.33
C LEU A 191 16.43 9.68 -0.33
N ARG A 192 17.39 9.56 0.59
CA ARG A 192 17.85 10.67 1.44
C ARG A 192 18.82 11.53 0.64
N ARG A 193 18.59 12.84 0.58
CA ARG A 193 19.68 13.80 0.41
C ARG A 193 20.21 14.08 1.82
N ASP A 194 21.33 13.46 2.18
CA ASP A 194 22.17 13.72 3.37
C ASP A 194 21.45 14.29 4.60
N GLU A 195 20.95 13.44 5.51
CA GLU A 195 20.70 13.85 6.90
C GLU A 195 20.51 12.64 7.83
N THR A 196 20.96 12.77 9.09
CA THR A 196 20.90 11.78 10.16
C THR A 196 19.47 11.60 10.68
N PHE A 197 19.07 10.34 10.95
CA PHE A 197 17.76 10.03 11.50
C PHE A 197 17.66 10.55 12.94
N THR A 198 16.82 11.56 13.19
CA THR A 198 16.38 11.88 14.55
C THR A 198 15.10 11.10 14.84
N ALA A 199 15.15 10.24 15.86
CA ALA A 199 14.08 9.30 16.24
C ALA A 199 12.75 9.97 16.69
N ASN A 200 12.66 11.30 16.66
CA ASN A 200 11.52 12.10 17.13
C ASN A 200 10.75 12.79 16.00
N SER A 201 10.92 12.38 14.74
CA SER A 201 10.18 12.97 13.62
C SER A 201 8.77 12.36 13.53
N THR A 202 7.73 13.19 13.65
CA THR A 202 6.34 12.81 13.39
C THR A 202 6.24 12.16 12.01
N THR A 203 5.79 10.91 11.96
CA THR A 203 5.57 10.17 10.72
C THR A 203 4.08 10.05 10.46
N VAL A 204 3.64 10.31 9.23
CA VAL A 204 2.24 10.17 8.82
C VAL A 204 2.07 8.87 8.04
N CYS A 205 0.94 8.19 8.21
CA CYS A 205 0.60 7.00 7.44
C CYS A 205 -0.58 7.30 6.51
N LEU A 206 -0.39 7.11 5.21
CA LEU A 206 -1.45 7.15 4.21
C LEU A 206 -1.75 5.72 3.77
N THR A 207 -2.97 5.25 3.99
CA THR A 207 -3.44 3.96 3.50
C THR A 207 -4.43 4.19 2.37
N LEU A 208 -4.18 3.60 1.21
CA LEU A 208 -5.14 3.56 0.10
C LEU A 208 -5.77 2.16 0.07
N ARG A 209 -7.07 2.09 -0.24
CA ARG A 209 -7.86 0.86 -0.30
C ARG A 209 -8.83 0.92 -1.47
#